data_AF-A0A1I8CHC6-F1
#
_entry.id   AF-A0A1I8CHC6-F1
#
_cell.length_a   1.000
_cell.length_b   1.000
_cell.length_c   1.000
_cell.angle_alpha   90.00
_cell.angle_beta   90.00
_cell.angle_gamma   90.00
#
_symmetry.space_group_name_H-M   'P 1'
#
loop_
_entity.id
_entity.type
_entity.pdbx_description
1 polymer ?
#
loop_
_entity_poly.entity_id
_entity_poly.type
_entity_poly.pdbx_seq_one_letter_code
_entity_poly.pdbx_strand_id
1 'polypeptide(L)'
;MQLQFVILALGFVASTMAYPIDQINIDVPSAEIIAEFQYGPYELVHNLTIQAKKGVRSIFENRDQTVASQVAALDAYFASPGVTAADKTVYANYKKQINGKEEKEFAKVEAAYAAESSKLTASQKALYEALKVIYLNKSLTIKKSEDDIRNTKAKYSEIDNYAIDSLIIGAIYSGTKETFNIAA
;
A
#
# COMPACT_ATOMS: atom_id res chain seq x y z
N MET A 1 1.90 1.39 -7.34
CA MET A 1 0.56 1.34 -6.74
C MET A 1 0.52 0.44 -5.49
N GLN A 2 1.61 0.38 -4.71
CA GLN A 2 1.58 -0.08 -3.31
C GLN A 2 0.77 0.84 -2.39
N LEU A 3 0.36 2.02 -2.87
CA LEU A 3 -0.21 3.07 -2.03
C LEU A 3 -1.54 2.69 -1.36
N GLN A 4 -2.37 1.86 -1.99
CA GLN A 4 -3.63 1.42 -1.38
C GLN A 4 -3.42 0.39 -0.26
N PHE A 5 -2.38 -0.45 -0.37
CA PHE A 5 -2.06 -1.43 0.67
C PHE A 5 -1.18 -0.85 1.78
N VAL A 6 -0.33 0.14 1.48
CA VAL A 6 0.35 0.94 2.49
C VAL A 6 -0.68 1.73 3.31
N ILE A 7 -1.81 2.17 2.75
CA ILE A 7 -2.92 2.75 3.51
C ILE A 7 -3.58 1.74 4.46
N LEU A 8 -3.76 0.49 4.03
CA LEU A 8 -4.23 -0.59 4.91
C LEU A 8 -3.19 -0.90 6.02
N ALA A 9 -1.90 -0.77 5.74
CA ALA A 9 -0.81 -0.95 6.70
C ALA A 9 -0.51 0.29 7.57
N LEU A 10 -0.84 1.50 7.14
CA LEU A 10 -0.62 2.75 7.89
C LEU A 10 -1.68 2.98 8.98
N GLY A 11 -2.76 2.17 8.98
CA GLY A 11 -3.63 2.03 10.14
C GLY A 11 -2.93 1.50 11.40
N PHE A 12 -1.67 1.04 11.30
CA PHE A 12 -0.89 0.50 12.42
C PHE A 12 -0.27 1.56 13.36
N VAL A 13 -0.23 2.85 13.01
CA VAL A 13 0.55 3.84 13.82
C VAL A 13 -0.27 4.54 14.91
N ALA A 14 -1.46 4.07 15.28
CA ALA A 14 -2.30 4.75 16.28
C ALA A 14 -2.86 3.88 17.42
N SER A 15 -2.27 2.71 17.71
CA SER A 15 -2.55 2.00 18.96
C SER A 15 -1.26 1.51 19.61
N THR A 16 -0.56 2.43 20.27
CA THR A 16 0.45 2.10 21.26
C THR A 16 -0.23 1.54 22.50
N MET A 17 -0.64 0.26 22.49
CA MET A 17 -0.84 -0.52 23.71
C MET A 17 -0.45 -1.98 23.44
N ALA A 18 0.52 -2.42 24.24
CA ALA A 18 1.23 -3.70 24.24
C ALA A 18 0.37 -4.94 23.90
N TYR A 19 0.71 -5.60 22.79
CA TYR A 19 0.60 -7.06 22.67
C TYR A 19 2.01 -7.63 22.51
N PRO A 20 2.28 -8.84 23.04
CA PRO A 20 3.58 -9.49 22.85
C PRO A 20 3.74 -9.88 21.38
N ILE A 21 4.52 -9.08 20.64
CA ILE A 21 4.95 -9.34 19.26
C ILE A 21 6.11 -10.34 19.34
N ASP A 22 5.83 -11.58 19.71
CA ASP A 22 6.75 -12.66 19.44
C ASP A 22 6.32 -13.26 18.09
N GLN A 23 7.15 -13.05 17.06
CA GLN A 23 7.08 -13.70 15.73
C GLN A 23 6.40 -12.97 14.55
N ILE A 24 6.52 -11.64 14.44
CA ILE A 24 6.58 -11.04 13.10
C ILE A 24 8.01 -10.58 12.85
N ASN A 25 8.82 -11.46 12.25
CA ASN A 25 10.16 -11.13 11.79
C ASN A 25 10.04 -10.30 10.50
N ILE A 26 9.75 -9.01 10.65
CA ILE A 26 9.75 -8.05 9.53
C ILE A 26 11.20 -7.59 9.38
N ASP A 27 11.84 -7.95 8.27
CA ASP A 27 13.08 -7.28 7.85
C ASP A 27 12.77 -5.80 7.65
N VAL A 28 13.19 -4.97 8.60
CA VAL A 28 13.01 -3.53 8.52
C VAL A 28 14.00 -2.99 7.48
N PRO A 29 13.55 -2.24 6.46
CA PRO A 29 14.45 -1.66 5.47
C PRO A 29 15.53 -0.77 6.11
N SER A 30 16.66 -0.59 5.44
CA SER A 30 17.71 0.33 5.91
C SER A 30 17.17 1.76 6.07
N ALA A 31 17.80 2.56 6.94
CA ALA A 31 17.42 3.96 7.17
C ALA A 31 17.39 4.80 5.88
N GLU A 32 18.25 4.47 4.91
CA GLU A 32 18.27 5.10 3.59
C GLU A 32 16.98 4.81 2.80
N ILE A 33 16.52 3.57 2.78
CA ILE A 33 15.27 3.18 2.12
C ILE A 33 14.08 3.89 2.78
N ILE A 34 14.06 3.94 4.12
CA ILE A 34 13.00 4.62 4.88
C ILE A 34 12.95 6.12 4.54
N ALA A 35 14.12 6.76 4.39
CA ALA A 35 14.20 8.17 4.06
C ALA A 35 13.60 8.49 2.67
N GLU A 36 13.56 7.53 1.75
CA GLU A 36 12.99 7.74 0.42
C GLU A 36 11.47 7.65 0.37
N PHE A 37 10.83 6.93 1.31
CA PHE A 37 9.37 6.80 1.35
C PHE A 37 8.65 8.13 1.57
N GLN A 38 9.35 9.16 2.07
CA GLN A 38 8.81 10.52 2.17
C GLN A 38 8.42 11.12 0.80
N TYR A 39 8.99 10.62 -0.30
CA TYR A 39 8.75 11.12 -1.64
C TYR A 39 7.66 10.34 -2.40
N GLY A 40 7.40 9.09 -2.02
CA GLY A 40 6.48 8.19 -2.70
C GLY A 40 6.94 6.73 -2.64
N PRO A 41 6.31 5.83 -3.42
CA PRO A 41 6.68 4.41 -3.47
C PRO A 41 8.14 4.23 -3.87
N TYR A 42 8.87 3.38 -3.14
CA TYR A 42 10.30 3.15 -3.36
C TYR A 42 10.65 2.83 -4.80
N GLU A 43 9.91 1.89 -5.42
CA GLU A 43 10.13 1.42 -6.79
C GLU A 43 9.95 2.52 -7.84
N LEU A 44 9.29 3.62 -7.47
CA LEU A 44 9.23 4.81 -8.29
C LEU A 44 10.39 5.76 -7.97
N VAL A 45 10.63 6.06 -6.70
CA VAL A 45 11.43 7.22 -6.31
C VAL A 45 12.93 6.94 -6.27
N HIS A 46 13.38 5.71 -6.01
CA HIS A 46 14.77 5.46 -5.65
C HIS A 46 15.80 5.90 -6.71
N ASN A 47 15.46 5.73 -7.99
CA ASN A 47 16.31 6.11 -9.12
C ASN A 47 15.98 7.49 -9.72
N LEU A 48 15.09 8.26 -9.10
CA LEU A 48 14.74 9.60 -9.57
C LEU A 48 15.75 10.65 -9.10
N THR A 49 15.92 11.69 -9.93
CA THR A 49 16.60 12.92 -9.50
C THR A 49 15.86 13.58 -8.34
N ILE A 50 16.56 14.38 -7.51
CA ILE A 50 15.95 15.10 -6.38
C ILE A 50 14.78 15.99 -6.85
N GLN A 51 14.90 16.60 -8.03
CA GLN A 51 13.83 17.42 -8.59
C GLN A 51 12.60 16.57 -8.95
N ALA A 52 12.80 15.42 -9.59
CA ALA A 52 11.73 14.47 -9.89
C ALA A 52 11.07 13.93 -8.61
N LYS A 53 11.86 13.55 -7.59
CA LYS A 53 11.38 13.12 -6.27
C LYS A 53 10.44 14.16 -5.63
N LYS A 54 10.80 15.45 -5.67
CA LYS A 54 9.96 16.55 -5.13
C LYS A 54 8.63 16.70 -5.89
N GLY A 55 8.66 16.59 -7.22
CA GLY A 55 7.45 16.62 -8.04
C GLY A 55 6.52 15.45 -7.71
N VAL A 56 7.07 14.23 -7.66
CA VAL A 56 6.35 13.02 -7.26
C VAL A 56 5.74 13.17 -5.87
N ARG A 57 6.50 13.68 -4.88
CA ARG A 57 5.98 13.93 -3.53
C ARG A 57 4.75 14.81 -3.52
N SER A 58 4.77 15.94 -4.23
CA SER A 58 3.61 16.85 -4.28
C SER A 58 2.34 16.17 -4.82
N ILE A 59 2.51 15.22 -5.74
CA ILE A 59 1.41 14.40 -6.26
C ILE A 59 0.92 13.43 -5.18
N PHE A 60 1.81 12.74 -4.46
CA PHE A 60 1.41 11.78 -3.43
C PHE A 60 0.84 12.42 -2.16
N GLU A 61 1.23 13.66 -1.83
CA GLU A 61 0.69 14.42 -0.69
C GLU A 61 -0.75 14.91 -0.90
N ASN A 62 -1.20 15.05 -2.16
CA ASN A 62 -2.57 15.39 -2.45
C ASN A 62 -3.49 14.19 -2.18
N ARG A 63 -4.16 14.18 -1.02
CA ARG A 63 -5.08 13.11 -0.62
C ARG A 63 -6.52 13.33 -1.08
N ASP A 64 -6.84 14.47 -1.69
CA ASP A 64 -8.19 14.77 -2.20
C ASP A 64 -8.43 14.23 -3.62
N GLN A 65 -7.44 13.58 -4.21
CA GLN A 65 -7.56 12.90 -5.50
C GLN A 65 -7.93 11.42 -5.36
N THR A 66 -8.51 10.85 -6.41
CA THR A 66 -8.65 9.39 -6.54
C THR A 66 -7.31 8.76 -6.98
N VAL A 67 -7.18 7.44 -6.88
CA VAL A 67 -5.99 6.74 -7.39
C VAL A 67 -5.84 6.91 -8.92
N ALA A 68 -6.94 6.89 -9.66
CA ALA A 68 -6.91 7.14 -11.10
C ALA A 68 -6.41 8.57 -11.41
N SER A 69 -6.88 9.56 -10.66
CA SER A 69 -6.42 10.95 -10.77
C SER A 69 -4.94 11.10 -10.40
N GLN A 70 -4.45 10.39 -9.38
CA GLN A 70 -3.03 10.38 -9.01
C GLN A 70 -2.15 9.81 -10.12
N VAL A 71 -2.58 8.71 -10.76
CA VAL A 71 -1.88 8.12 -11.91
C VAL A 71 -1.85 9.09 -13.08
N ALA A 72 -2.97 9.76 -13.37
CA ALA A 72 -3.02 10.79 -14.41
C ALA A 72 -2.09 11.97 -14.11
N ALA A 73 -1.98 12.39 -12.85
CA ALA A 73 -1.07 13.46 -12.43
C ALA A 73 0.40 13.06 -12.60
N LEU A 74 0.76 11.80 -12.29
CA LEU A 74 2.10 11.27 -12.56
C LEU A 74 2.38 11.23 -14.07
N ASP A 75 1.44 10.74 -14.89
CA ASP A 75 1.57 10.72 -16.34
C ASP A 75 1.81 12.13 -16.91
N ALA A 76 1.05 13.12 -16.45
CA ALA A 76 1.22 14.52 -16.85
C ALA A 76 2.58 15.09 -16.40
N TYR A 77 3.00 14.80 -15.17
CA TYR A 77 4.28 15.26 -14.62
C TYR A 77 5.47 14.74 -15.43
N PHE A 78 5.53 13.43 -15.67
CA PHE A 78 6.63 12.81 -16.42
C PHE A 78 6.55 13.09 -17.93
N ALA A 79 5.40 13.50 -18.47
CA ALA A 79 5.32 14.01 -19.84
C ALA A 79 5.94 15.41 -20.01
N SER A 80 6.03 16.19 -18.94
CA SER A 80 6.46 17.60 -19.00
C SER A 80 7.88 17.77 -19.58
N PRO A 81 8.16 18.91 -20.25
CA PRO A 81 9.48 19.17 -20.83
C PRO A 81 10.58 19.40 -19.78
N GLY A 82 10.22 19.71 -18.53
CA GLY A 82 11.15 19.93 -17.43
C GLY A 82 11.68 18.66 -16.76
N VAL A 83 11.13 17.49 -17.09
CA VAL A 83 11.58 16.19 -16.54
C VAL A 83 12.63 15.57 -17.46
N THR A 84 13.71 15.06 -16.87
CA THR A 84 14.84 14.49 -17.62
C THR A 84 14.46 13.18 -18.32
N ALA A 85 15.15 12.83 -19.41
CA ALA A 85 14.94 11.56 -20.11
C ALA A 85 15.18 10.32 -19.21
N ALA A 86 16.14 10.42 -18.28
CA ALA A 86 16.42 9.38 -17.29
C ALA A 86 15.22 9.18 -16.35
N ASP A 87 14.68 10.26 -15.78
CA ASP A 87 13.51 10.21 -14.89
C ASP A 87 12.27 9.66 -15.61
N LYS A 88 12.06 10.03 -16.88
CA LYS A 88 10.97 9.45 -17.71
C LYS A 88 11.11 7.95 -17.89
N THR A 89 12.35 7.45 -18.05
CA THR A 89 12.64 6.02 -18.18
C THR A 89 12.34 5.27 -16.88
N VAL A 90 12.73 5.84 -15.73
CA VAL A 90 12.40 5.28 -14.41
C VAL A 90 10.89 5.15 -14.25
N TYR A 91 10.13 6.20 -14.54
CA TYR A 91 8.67 6.16 -14.45
C TYR A 91 8.04 5.14 -15.42
N ALA A 92 8.52 5.05 -16.67
CA ALA A 92 8.04 4.06 -17.62
C ALA A 92 8.29 2.62 -17.14
N ASN A 93 9.43 2.35 -16.51
CA ASN A 93 9.73 1.05 -15.91
C ASN A 93 8.83 0.77 -14.70
N TYR A 94 8.64 1.77 -13.84
CA TYR A 94 7.70 1.68 -12.72
C TYR A 94 6.29 1.30 -13.20
N LYS A 95 5.76 1.97 -14.23
CA LYS A 95 4.45 1.63 -14.84
C LYS A 95 4.36 0.16 -15.26
N LYS A 96 5.41 -0.38 -15.88
CA LYS A 96 5.45 -1.81 -16.25
C LYS A 96 5.44 -2.73 -15.04
N GLN A 97 6.20 -2.40 -13.99
CA GLN A 97 6.29 -3.21 -12.77
C GLN A 97 4.97 -3.25 -11.99
N ILE A 98 4.25 -2.13 -11.93
CA ILE A 98 2.99 -2.07 -11.17
C ILE A 98 1.79 -2.58 -11.96
N ASN A 99 1.93 -2.80 -13.27
CA ASN A 99 0.84 -3.28 -14.10
C ASN A 99 0.36 -4.66 -13.61
N GLY A 100 -0.92 -4.76 -13.27
CA GLY A 100 -1.54 -5.96 -12.72
C GLY A 100 -1.02 -6.38 -11.32
N LYS A 101 -0.13 -5.61 -10.67
CA LYS A 101 0.35 -5.92 -9.32
C LYS A 101 -0.78 -5.85 -8.29
N GLU A 102 -1.62 -4.82 -8.39
CA GLU A 102 -2.78 -4.65 -7.52
C GLU A 102 -3.78 -5.82 -7.63
N GLU A 103 -4.12 -6.25 -8.85
CA GLU A 103 -5.02 -7.38 -9.07
C GLU A 103 -4.46 -8.69 -8.51
N LYS A 104 -3.15 -8.91 -8.67
CA LYS A 104 -2.44 -10.07 -8.10
C LYS A 104 -2.45 -10.04 -6.57
N GLU A 105 -2.19 -8.89 -5.97
CA GLU A 105 -2.20 -8.71 -4.51
C GLU A 105 -3.61 -8.94 -3.95
N PHE A 106 -4.64 -8.38 -4.58
CA PHE A 106 -6.02 -8.62 -4.19
C PHE A 106 -6.42 -10.10 -4.32
N ALA A 107 -6.03 -10.77 -5.40
CA ALA A 107 -6.28 -12.20 -5.58
C ALA A 107 -5.61 -13.06 -4.48
N LYS A 108 -4.39 -12.69 -4.04
CA LYS A 108 -3.74 -13.36 -2.90
C LYS A 108 -4.53 -13.19 -1.61
N VAL A 109 -5.01 -11.98 -1.33
CA VAL A 109 -5.82 -11.70 -0.14
C VAL A 109 -7.12 -12.49 -0.16
N GLU A 110 -7.81 -12.53 -1.30
CA GLU A 110 -9.04 -13.31 -1.47
C GLU A 110 -8.80 -14.82 -1.28
N ALA A 111 -7.69 -15.36 -1.82
CA ALA A 111 -7.32 -16.76 -1.63
C ALA A 111 -7.01 -17.08 -0.15
N ALA A 112 -6.29 -16.20 0.54
CA ALA A 112 -5.99 -16.36 1.97
C ALA A 112 -7.26 -16.27 2.82
N TYR A 113 -8.15 -15.32 2.52
CA TYR A 113 -9.46 -15.22 3.18
C TYR A 113 -10.28 -16.48 3.00
N ALA A 114 -10.37 -17.02 1.78
CA ALA A 114 -11.09 -18.26 1.50
C ALA A 114 -10.52 -19.45 2.27
N ALA A 115 -9.18 -19.58 2.35
CA ALA A 115 -8.51 -20.65 3.07
C ALA A 115 -8.76 -20.59 4.60
N GLU A 116 -8.80 -19.39 5.18
CA GLU A 116 -8.96 -19.20 6.62
C GLU A 116 -10.42 -18.99 7.06
N SER A 117 -11.38 -18.84 6.12
CA SER A 117 -12.76 -18.47 6.41
C SER A 117 -13.46 -19.41 7.41
N SER A 118 -13.13 -20.70 7.45
CA SER A 118 -13.70 -21.63 8.43
C SER A 118 -13.27 -21.36 9.88
N LYS A 119 -12.13 -20.69 10.07
CA LYS A 119 -11.54 -20.36 11.38
C LYS A 119 -11.89 -18.95 11.85
N LEU A 120 -12.35 -18.09 10.94
CA LEU A 120 -12.74 -16.72 11.26
C LEU A 120 -14.10 -16.66 11.96
N THR A 121 -14.21 -15.76 12.94
CA THR A 121 -15.48 -15.44 13.60
C THR A 121 -16.43 -14.70 12.65
N ALA A 122 -17.72 -14.67 12.98
CA ALA A 122 -18.69 -13.89 12.20
C ALA A 122 -18.34 -12.38 12.16
N SER A 123 -17.81 -11.84 13.27
CA SER A 123 -17.35 -10.46 13.36
C SER A 123 -16.18 -10.18 12.41
N GLN A 124 -15.17 -11.05 12.40
CA GLN A 124 -14.00 -10.96 11.51
C GLN A 124 -14.40 -11.02 10.02
N LYS A 125 -15.30 -11.93 9.67
CA LYS A 125 -15.83 -12.02 8.29
C LYS A 125 -16.54 -10.73 7.89
N ALA A 126 -17.38 -10.19 8.76
CA ALA A 126 -18.09 -8.95 8.50
C ALA A 126 -17.13 -7.76 8.33
N LEU A 127 -16.07 -7.70 9.16
CA LEU A 127 -15.03 -6.68 9.02
C LEU A 127 -14.32 -6.80 7.66
N TYR A 128 -13.90 -8.01 7.26
CA TYR A 128 -13.25 -8.24 5.98
C TYR A 128 -14.12 -7.78 4.80
N GLU A 129 -15.38 -8.21 4.76
CA GLU A 129 -16.30 -7.83 3.68
C GLU A 129 -16.53 -6.32 3.63
N ALA A 130 -16.63 -5.64 4.78
CA ALA A 130 -16.76 -4.19 4.82
C ALA A 130 -15.51 -3.48 4.26
N LEU A 131 -14.31 -3.94 4.61
CA LEU A 131 -13.05 -3.41 4.09
C LEU A 131 -12.91 -3.67 2.59
N LYS A 132 -13.31 -4.85 2.12
CA LYS A 132 -13.32 -5.22 0.70
C LYS A 132 -14.20 -4.29 -0.13
N VAL A 133 -15.41 -3.97 0.36
CA VAL A 133 -16.31 -3.02 -0.33
C VAL A 133 -15.65 -1.64 -0.49
N ILE A 134 -14.97 -1.15 0.55
CA ILE A 134 -14.24 0.12 0.49
C ILE A 134 -13.11 0.04 -0.54
N TYR A 135 -12.32 -1.03 -0.51
CA TYR A 135 -11.21 -1.26 -1.44
C TYR A 135 -11.67 -1.31 -2.91
N LEU A 136 -12.79 -1.99 -3.18
CA LEU A 136 -13.35 -2.11 -4.53
C LEU A 136 -13.96 -0.79 -5.04
N ASN A 137 -14.26 0.15 -4.16
CA ASN A 137 -14.76 1.46 -4.53
C ASN A 137 -13.63 2.40 -5.01
N LYS A 138 -13.27 2.26 -6.29
CA LYS A 138 -12.19 3.06 -6.91
C LYS A 138 -12.56 4.53 -7.19
N SER A 139 -13.80 4.96 -6.91
CA SER A 139 -14.19 6.37 -7.04
C SER A 139 -13.93 7.20 -5.79
N LEU A 140 -13.55 6.57 -4.67
CA LEU A 140 -13.19 7.29 -3.46
C LEU A 140 -11.88 8.05 -3.65
N THR A 141 -11.82 9.24 -3.06
CA THR A 141 -10.53 9.92 -2.86
C THR A 141 -9.69 9.12 -1.88
N ILE A 142 -8.36 9.28 -1.95
CA ILE A 142 -7.43 8.66 -1.03
C ILE A 142 -7.83 8.98 0.42
N LYS A 143 -8.14 10.25 0.70
CA LYS A 143 -8.63 10.70 2.01
C LYS A 143 -9.90 9.98 2.46
N LYS A 144 -10.90 9.91 1.58
CA LYS A 144 -12.17 9.28 1.93
C LYS A 144 -12.01 7.78 2.18
N SER A 145 -11.20 7.10 1.39
CA SER A 145 -10.93 5.67 1.58
C SER A 145 -10.26 5.38 2.93
N GLU A 146 -9.27 6.19 3.33
CA GLU A 146 -8.62 6.08 4.64
C GLU A 146 -9.57 6.34 5.81
N ASP A 147 -10.41 7.38 5.70
CA ASP A 147 -11.39 7.69 6.72
C ASP A 147 -12.46 6.60 6.83
N ASP A 148 -12.89 6.01 5.71
CA ASP A 148 -13.86 4.92 5.69
C ASP A 148 -13.28 3.63 6.29
N ILE A 149 -12.02 3.32 6.01
CA ILE A 149 -11.31 2.20 6.66
C ILE A 149 -11.25 2.43 8.17
N ARG A 150 -10.78 3.60 8.62
CA ARG A 150 -10.68 3.93 10.05
C ARG A 150 -12.03 3.84 10.75
N ASN A 151 -13.06 4.45 10.18
CA ASN A 151 -14.41 4.46 10.73
C ASN A 151 -15.06 3.06 10.73
N THR A 152 -14.69 2.21 9.78
CA THR A 152 -15.15 0.81 9.76
C THR A 152 -14.47 0.03 10.86
N LYS A 153 -13.14 0.07 10.96
CA LYS A 153 -12.36 -0.64 11.99
C LYS A 153 -12.74 -0.24 13.41
N ALA A 154 -13.09 1.03 13.64
CA ALA A 154 -13.56 1.54 14.94
C ALA A 154 -14.87 0.90 15.45
N LYS A 155 -15.61 0.18 14.59
CA LYS A 155 -16.84 -0.56 14.97
C LYS A 155 -16.56 -1.98 15.47
N TYR A 156 -15.33 -2.46 15.31
CA TYR A 156 -14.93 -3.83 15.62
C TYR A 156 -13.93 -3.85 16.77
N SER A 157 -13.79 -5.01 17.41
CA SER A 157 -12.79 -5.18 18.48
C SER A 157 -11.37 -5.10 17.94
N GLU A 158 -10.40 -4.75 18.80
CA GLU A 158 -8.98 -4.77 18.42
C GLU A 158 -8.52 -6.16 17.97
N ILE A 159 -9.06 -7.22 18.58
CA ILE A 159 -8.77 -8.62 18.22
C ILE A 159 -9.25 -8.93 16.80
N ASP A 160 -10.46 -8.49 16.45
CA ASP A 160 -11.00 -8.69 15.10
C ASP A 160 -10.18 -7.91 14.07
N ASN A 161 -9.82 -6.66 14.39
CA ASN A 161 -8.97 -5.82 13.55
C ASN A 161 -7.60 -6.47 13.32
N TYR A 162 -6.93 -6.93 14.37
CA TYR A 162 -5.63 -7.59 14.28
C TYR A 162 -5.68 -8.87 13.44
N ALA A 163 -6.70 -9.71 13.63
CA ALA A 163 -6.84 -10.95 12.89
C ALA A 163 -7.00 -10.70 11.38
N ILE A 164 -7.81 -9.72 11.00
CA ILE A 164 -8.02 -9.36 9.59
C ILE A 164 -6.80 -8.66 8.99
N ASP A 165 -6.17 -7.74 9.72
CA ASP A 165 -4.94 -7.09 9.24
C ASP A 165 -3.81 -8.11 9.02
N SER A 166 -3.63 -9.03 9.97
CA SER A 166 -2.60 -10.08 9.89
C SER A 166 -2.84 -11.01 8.72
N LEU A 167 -4.10 -11.33 8.42
CA LEU A 167 -4.46 -12.11 7.24
C LEU A 167 -4.11 -11.36 5.94
N ILE A 168 -4.46 -10.08 5.85
CA ILE A 168 -4.21 -9.26 4.65
C ILE A 168 -2.70 -9.06 4.43
N ILE A 169 -1.97 -8.64 5.47
CA ILE A 169 -0.51 -8.47 5.42
C ILE A 169 0.15 -9.81 5.12
N GLY A 170 -0.25 -10.87 5.83
CA GLY A 170 0.22 -12.22 5.60
C GLY A 170 0.03 -12.65 4.16
N ALA A 171 -1.11 -12.41 3.54
CA ALA A 171 -1.36 -12.76 2.14
C ALA A 171 -0.45 -12.01 1.14
N ILE A 172 -0.14 -10.75 1.42
CA ILE A 172 0.69 -9.92 0.54
C ILE A 172 2.17 -10.31 0.66
N TYR A 173 2.64 -10.57 1.89
CA TYR A 173 4.06 -10.78 2.19
C TYR A 173 4.46 -12.25 2.39
N SER A 174 3.53 -13.20 2.53
CA SER A 174 3.85 -14.64 2.66
C SER A 174 4.51 -15.25 1.40
N GLY A 175 4.62 -14.49 0.31
CA GLY A 175 5.37 -14.83 -0.89
C GLY A 175 6.73 -14.12 -1.04
N THR A 176 7.15 -13.23 -0.14
CA THR A 176 8.40 -12.45 -0.30
C THR A 176 9.67 -13.17 0.17
N LYS A 177 9.68 -14.52 0.16
CA LYS A 177 10.95 -15.27 0.07
C LYS A 177 11.60 -15.16 -1.32
N GLU A 178 10.95 -14.52 -2.30
CA GLU A 178 11.61 -14.03 -3.51
C GLU A 178 12.41 -12.76 -3.20
N THR A 179 13.61 -12.99 -2.66
CA THR A 179 14.82 -12.20 -2.91
C THR A 179 14.68 -10.67 -2.96
N PHE A 180 14.94 -10.01 -1.84
CA PHE A 180 15.73 -8.78 -1.88
C PHE A 180 17.18 -9.15 -2.30
N ASN A 181 17.36 -9.57 -3.55
CA ASN A 181 18.69 -9.60 -4.16
C ASN A 181 19.05 -8.15 -4.45
N ILE A 182 19.56 -7.46 -3.43
CA ILE A 182 20.26 -6.20 -3.63
C ILE A 182 21.59 -6.61 -4.25
N ALA A 183 21.66 -6.55 -5.58
CA ALA A 183 22.93 -6.62 -6.27
C ALA A 183 23.72 -5.34 -5.97
N ALA A 184 24.72 -5.46 -5.11
CA ALA A 184 25.97 -4.69 -5.14
C ALA A 184 27.06 -5.52 -4.48
#